data_AF-A0A2D9VRZ0-F1
#
_entry.id   AF-A0A2D9VRZ0-F1
#
_cell.length_a   1.000
_cell.length_b   1.000
_cell.length_c   1.000
_cell.angle_alpha   90.00
_cell.angle_beta   90.00
_cell.angle_gamma   90.00
#
_symmetry.space_group_name_H-M   'P 1'
#
loop_
_entity.id
_entity.type
_entity.pdbx_description
1 polymer ?
#
loop_
_entity_poly.entity_id
_entity_poly.type
_entity_poly.pdbx_seq_one_letter_code
_entity_poly.pdbx_strand_id
1 'polypeptide(L)'
;MNTSILSSYTILLFLFISCNNQQTLVLITADHETGGYGITGQNKSTKQLETGFLNDDHTATMVPLFAFGPGTEDFIGTYDNTDLYHKILAAYK
;
A
#
# COMPACT_ATOMS: atom_id res chain seq x y z
N MET A 1 14.80 8.78 10.63
CA MET A 1 13.36 8.77 10.26
C MET A 1 12.76 7.45 10.72
N ASN A 2 11.74 7.49 11.58
CA ASN A 2 10.98 6.29 11.95
C ASN A 2 9.89 6.08 10.90
N THR A 3 10.19 5.42 9.79
CA THR A 3 9.15 4.95 8.88
C THR A 3 8.46 3.76 9.54
N SER A 4 7.24 3.97 10.01
CA SER A 4 6.35 2.91 10.50
C SER A 4 5.92 2.02 9.32
N ILE A 5 6.79 1.12 8.87
CA ILE A 5 6.38 0.08 7.94
C ILE A 5 5.33 -0.75 8.67
N LEU A 6 4.10 -0.80 8.15
CA LEU A 6 3.09 -1.69 8.69
C LEU A 6 3.65 -3.10 8.65
N SER A 7 3.81 -3.72 9.82
CA SER A 7 4.27 -5.10 9.91
C SER A 7 3.26 -6.02 9.23
N SER A 8 3.72 -7.12 8.63
CA SER A 8 2.84 -8.14 8.04
C SER A 8 1.77 -8.63 9.04
N TYR A 9 2.07 -8.61 10.34
CA TYR A 9 1.10 -8.96 11.39
C TYR A 9 -0.03 -7.93 11.53
N THR A 10 0.25 -6.65 11.30
CA THR A 10 -0.75 -5.58 11.38
C THR A 10 -1.77 -5.72 10.25
N ILE A 11 -1.29 -5.97 9.02
CA ILE A 11 -2.17 -6.23 7.87
C ILE A 11 -3.02 -7.48 8.14
N LEU A 12 -2.40 -8.56 8.64
CA LEU A 12 -3.10 -9.80 8.94
C LEU A 12 -4.20 -9.61 10.00
N LEU A 13 -3.95 -8.80 11.01
CA LEU A 13 -4.95 -8.49 12.04
C LEU A 13 -6.18 -7.78 11.45
N PHE A 14 -5.98 -6.77 10.60
CA PHE A 14 -7.08 -6.06 9.95
C PHE A 14 -7.89 -6.97 9.02
N LEU A 15 -7.20 -7.82 8.23
CA LEU A 15 -7.87 -8.81 7.39
C LEU A 15 -8.65 -9.83 8.22
N PHE A 16 -8.08 -10.30 9.34
CA PHE A 16 -8.78 -11.20 10.25
C PHE A 16 -10.05 -10.56 10.80
N ILE A 17 -10.00 -9.30 11.24
CA ILE A 17 -11.18 -8.57 11.73
C ILE A 17 -12.25 -8.45 10.64
N SER A 18 -11.87 -8.05 9.43
CA SER A 18 -12.80 -7.90 8.31
C SER A 18 -13.40 -9.24 7.85
N CYS A 19 -12.62 -10.33 7.83
CA CYS A 19 -13.15 -11.68 7.57
C CYS A 19 -14.21 -12.12 8.59
N ASN A 20 -14.11 -11.69 9.85
CA ASN A 20 -15.08 -12.03 10.89
C ASN A 20 -16.26 -11.05 10.96
N ASN A 21 -16.23 -9.95 10.20
CA ASN A 21 -17.33 -9.00 10.11
C ASN A 21 -17.54 -8.55 8.65
N GLN A 22 -18.53 -9.15 8.00
CA GLN A 22 -18.88 -8.87 6.60
C GLN A 22 -19.40 -7.44 6.34
N GLN A 23 -19.42 -6.56 7.33
CA GLN A 23 -19.76 -5.14 7.19
C GLN A 23 -18.54 -4.21 7.34
N THR A 24 -17.33 -4.77 7.24
CA THR A 24 -16.08 -3.99 7.39
C THR A 24 -15.34 -3.89 6.07
N LEU A 25 -15.21 -2.67 5.55
CA LEU A 25 -14.30 -2.31 4.47
C LEU A 25 -12.93 -1.92 5.06
N VAL A 26 -11.86 -2.52 4.56
CA VAL A 26 -10.47 -2.21 4.89
C VAL A 26 -9.77 -1.67 3.65
N LEU A 27 -9.17 -0.49 3.78
CA LEU A 27 -8.37 0.15 2.74
C LEU A 27 -6.93 0.32 3.25
N ILE A 28 -5.94 -0.05 2.44
CA ILE A 28 -4.52 0.04 2.77
C ILE A 28 -3.80 0.74 1.62
N THR A 29 -3.13 1.85 1.91
CA THR A 29 -2.29 2.57 0.95
C THR A 29 -1.11 3.23 1.66
N ALA A 30 -0.25 3.90 0.90
CA ALA A 30 0.81 4.74 1.41
C ALA A 30 0.47 6.22 1.13
N ASP A 31 1.10 7.11 1.88
CA ASP A 31 1.08 8.55 1.65
C ASP A 31 1.98 8.95 0.48
N HIS A 32 3.15 8.31 0.36
CA HIS A 32 4.08 8.49 -0.75
C HIS A 32 5.13 7.36 -0.83
N GLU A 33 5.86 7.28 -1.95
CA GLU A 33 7.09 6.46 -2.05
C GLU A 33 8.28 7.24 -1.47
N THR A 34 9.25 6.55 -0.87
CA THR A 34 10.43 7.17 -0.25
C THR A 34 11.71 6.46 -0.64
N GLY A 35 12.66 7.25 -1.14
CA GLY A 35 14.03 6.85 -1.43
C GLY A 35 14.23 6.15 -2.78
N GLY A 36 13.17 5.89 -3.55
CA GLY A 36 13.26 5.25 -4.86
C GLY A 36 13.91 3.88 -4.79
N TYR A 37 13.52 3.06 -3.80
CA TYR A 37 14.17 1.77 -3.59
C TYR A 37 13.92 0.82 -4.77
N GLY A 38 14.99 0.25 -5.31
CA GLY A 38 14.90 -0.61 -6.48
C GLY A 38 15.91 -1.74 -6.49
N ILE A 39 15.58 -2.79 -7.25
CA ILE A 39 16.54 -3.83 -7.65
C ILE A 39 17.29 -3.29 -8.86
N THR A 40 18.58 -3.07 -8.72
CA THR A 40 19.44 -2.48 -9.75
C THR A 40 20.19 -3.55 -10.56
N GLY A 41 20.24 -4.78 -10.05
CA GLY A 41 20.94 -5.87 -10.69
C GLY A 41 20.86 -7.18 -9.93
N GLN A 42 21.61 -8.16 -10.43
CA GLN A 42 21.81 -9.43 -9.76
C GLN A 42 23.23 -9.91 -10.00
N ASN A 43 23.91 -10.28 -8.92
CA ASN A 43 25.18 -10.95 -9.03
C ASN A 43 24.96 -12.39 -9.54
N LYS A 44 25.49 -12.70 -10.74
CA LYS A 44 25.24 -13.98 -11.41
C LYS A 44 25.86 -15.19 -10.71
N SER A 45 26.96 -15.01 -9.98
CA SER A 45 27.67 -16.09 -9.27
C SER A 45 27.09 -16.34 -7.89
N THR A 46 26.81 -15.29 -7.12
CA THR A 46 26.25 -15.41 -5.75
C THR A 46 24.74 -15.53 -5.74
N LYS A 47 24.06 -15.24 -6.86
CA LYS A 47 22.59 -15.16 -7.00
C LYS A 47 21.94 -14.08 -6.13
N GLN A 48 22.73 -13.22 -5.50
CA GLN A 48 22.22 -12.14 -4.65
C GLN A 48 21.69 -11.00 -5.50
N LEU A 49 20.59 -10.40 -5.03
CA LEU A 49 20.01 -9.19 -5.62
C LEU A 49 20.87 -7.99 -5.23
N GLU A 50 21.14 -7.14 -6.21
CA GLU A 50 21.71 -5.81 -5.98
C GLU A 50 20.54 -4.84 -5.87
N THR A 51 20.53 -4.08 -4.78
CA THR A 51 19.45 -3.15 -4.44
C THR A 51 20.05 -1.83 -3.99
N GLY A 52 19.28 -0.75 -4.11
CA GLY A 52 19.72 0.56 -3.67
C GLY A 52 18.58 1.57 -3.62
N PHE A 53 18.88 2.70 -2.99
CA PHE A 53 18.04 3.89 -2.96
C PHE A 53 18.61 4.92 -3.94
N LEU A 54 17.73 5.68 -4.59
CA LEU A 54 18.11 6.78 -5.48
C LEU A 54 18.47 8.06 -4.70
N ASN A 55 17.75 8.34 -3.60
CA ASN A 55 17.96 9.49 -2.72
C ASN A 55 17.44 9.18 -1.29
N ASP A 56 17.46 10.16 -0.41
CA ASP A 56 16.96 10.11 0.97
C ASP A 56 15.61 10.85 1.16
N ASP A 57 14.91 11.15 0.05
CA ASP A 57 13.67 11.94 0.02
C ASP A 57 12.56 11.19 -0.73
N HIS A 58 11.41 11.82 -0.94
CA HIS A 58 10.26 11.22 -1.62
C HIS A 58 10.46 11.13 -3.13
N THR A 59 9.77 10.18 -3.77
CA THR A 59 9.63 10.13 -5.22
C THR A 59 8.17 10.27 -5.65
N ALA A 60 7.95 10.69 -6.90
CA ALA A 60 6.61 10.86 -7.48
C ALA A 60 6.03 9.54 -8.02
N THR A 61 6.55 8.39 -7.60
CA THR A 61 6.04 7.08 -8.01
C THR A 61 4.65 6.85 -7.45
N MET A 62 3.74 6.33 -8.27
CA MET A 62 2.40 5.93 -7.83
C MET A 62 2.46 4.91 -6.70
N VAL A 63 1.67 5.12 -5.66
CA VAL A 63 1.50 4.17 -4.56
C VAL A 63 0.25 3.31 -4.76
N PRO A 64 0.26 2.02 -4.37
CA PRO A 64 -0.91 1.17 -4.50
C PRO A 64 -1.96 1.47 -3.42
N LEU A 65 -3.23 1.25 -3.75
CA LEU A 65 -4.31 1.09 -2.78
C LEU A 65 -4.83 -0.35 -2.87
N PHE A 66 -4.90 -1.03 -1.73
CA PHE A 66 -5.54 -2.33 -1.58
C PHE A 66 -6.86 -2.16 -0.85
N ALA A 67 -7.90 -2.85 -1.31
CA ALA A 67 -9.23 -2.81 -0.72
C ALA A 67 -9.72 -4.24 -0.43
N PHE A 68 -10.32 -4.45 0.75
CA PHE A 68 -10.88 -5.74 1.17
C PHE A 68 -12.19 -5.53 1.94
N GLY A 69 -13.22 -6.35 1.65
CA GLY A 69 -14.55 -6.24 2.25
C GLY A 69 -15.64 -5.83 1.24
N PRO A 70 -16.78 -5.31 1.71
CA PRO A 70 -17.88 -4.87 0.85
C PRO A 70 -17.56 -3.59 0.06
N GLY A 71 -17.99 -3.51 -1.19
CA GLY A 71 -17.85 -2.30 -2.02
C GLY A 71 -16.42 -2.03 -2.52
N THR A 72 -15.57 -3.06 -2.57
CA THR A 72 -14.17 -2.91 -3.00
C THR A 72 -14.03 -2.59 -4.49
N GLU A 73 -15.04 -2.94 -5.29
CA GLU A 73 -15.14 -2.61 -6.71
C GLU A 73 -15.06 -1.09 -6.98
N ASP A 74 -15.52 -0.25 -6.04
CA ASP A 74 -15.50 1.21 -6.17
C ASP A 74 -14.09 1.81 -6.04
N PHE A 75 -13.11 1.01 -5.61
CA PHE A 75 -11.73 1.42 -5.37
C PHE A 75 -10.76 0.95 -6.47
N ILE A 76 -11.25 0.26 -7.50
CA ILE A 76 -10.45 -0.16 -8.66
C ILE A 76 -10.14 1.05 -9.54
N GLY A 77 -8.88 1.15 -9.97
CA GLY A 77 -8.43 2.14 -10.97
C GLY A 77 -7.29 3.01 -10.47
N THR A 78 -7.12 4.15 -11.13
CA THR A 78 -6.12 5.16 -10.81
C THR A 78 -6.82 6.50 -10.62
N TYR A 79 -6.53 7.18 -9.51
CA TYR A 79 -7.16 8.44 -9.12
C TYR A 79 -6.25 9.20 -8.16
N ASP A 80 -6.61 10.44 -7.87
CA ASP A 80 -5.88 11.27 -6.91
C ASP A 80 -6.18 10.82 -5.47
N ASN A 81 -5.26 11.03 -4.54
CA ASN A 81 -5.50 10.67 -3.14
C ASN A 81 -6.64 11.50 -2.52
N THR A 82 -6.95 12.69 -3.05
CA THR A 82 -8.09 13.50 -2.60
C THR A 82 -9.42 12.84 -2.92
N ASP A 83 -9.49 12.04 -3.99
CA ASP A 83 -10.73 11.34 -4.38
C ASP A 83 -11.09 10.23 -3.37
N LEU A 84 -10.09 9.71 -2.65
CA LEU A 84 -10.28 8.62 -1.69
C LEU A 84 -11.22 9.00 -0.55
N TYR A 85 -11.14 10.26 -0.07
CA TYR A 85 -12.05 10.78 0.96
C TYR A 85 -13.51 10.66 0.53
N HIS A 86 -13.82 11.09 -0.68
CA HIS A 86 -15.18 11.06 -1.21
C HIS A 86 -15.68 9.62 -1.42
N LYS A 87 -14.81 8.73 -1.89
CA LYS A 87 -15.12 7.30 -2.05
C LYS A 87 -15.41 6.61 -0.72
N ILE A 88 -14.61 6.89 0.32
CA ILE A 88 -14.84 6.35 1.67
C ILE A 88 -16.19 6.81 2.21
N LEU A 89 -16.53 8.09 2.06
CA LEU A 89 -17.83 8.59 2.47
C LEU A 89 -19.00 7.93 1.73
N ALA A 90 -18.86 7.69 0.43
CA ALA A 90 -19.88 7.00 -0.36
C ALA A 90 -20.07 5.53 0.06
N ALA A 91 -19.00 4.88 0.53
CA ALA A 91 -19.02 3.51 1.02
C ALA A 91 -19.64 3.37 2.43
N TYR A 92 -19.63 4.43 3.23
CA TYR A 92 -20.20 4.45 4.58
C TYR A 92 -21.73 4.64 4.52
N LYS A 93 -22.48 3.56 4.73
CA LYS A 93 -23.95 3.51 4.72
C LYS A 93 -24.53 3.15 6.08
#